data_AF-X1R6X1-F1
#
_entry.id   AF-X1R6X1-F1
#
_cell.length_a   1.000
_cell.length_b   1.000
_cell.length_c   1.000
_cell.angle_alpha   90.00
_cell.angle_beta   90.00
_cell.angle_gamma   90.00
#
_symmetry.space_group_name_H-M   'P 1'
#
loop_
_entity.id
_entity.type
_entity.pdbx_description
1 polymer ?
#
loop_
_entity_poly.entity_id
_entity_poly.type
_entity_poly.pdbx_seq_one_letter_code
_entity_poly.pdbx_strand_id
1 'polypeptide(L)' 'MPEKVIPILSKTIKTNKMPDISGFIQDMRGMGAKVSMKDRTIVIDLARHEKQVRETKQ' A
#
# COMPACT_ATOMS: atom_id res chain seq x y z
N MET A 1 24.15 -3.15 11.77
CA MET A 1 23.51 -3.76 10.59
C MET A 1 23.55 -2.71 9.48
N PRO A 2 24.06 -3.01 8.27
CA PRO A 2 24.08 -2.03 7.21
C PRO A 2 22.63 -1.67 6.84
N GLU A 3 22.34 -0.37 6.85
CA GLU A 3 21.06 0.21 6.49
C GLU A 3 20.68 -0.27 5.08
N LYS A 4 19.56 -0.99 4.94
CA LYS A 4 19.06 -1.44 3.64
C LYS A 4 18.49 -0.23 2.91
N VAL A 5 19.34 0.50 2.21
CA VAL A 5 18.92 1.58 1.30
C VAL A 5 18.05 0.94 0.22
N ILE A 6 16.75 1.21 0.26
CA ILE A 6 15.83 0.82 -0.80
C ILE A 6 16.11 1.79 -1.96
N PRO A 7 16.66 1.35 -3.09
CA PRO A 7 16.86 2.23 -4.23
C PRO A 7 15.49 2.70 -4.70
N ILE A 8 15.20 3.99 -4.53
CA ILE A 8 13.99 4.60 -5.05
C ILE A 8 14.07 4.46 -6.57
N LEU A 9 13.25 3.58 -7.16
CA LEU A 9 13.07 3.49 -8.61
C LEU A 9 12.29 4.72 -9.08
N SER A 10 12.91 5.91 -9.01
CA SER A 10 12.33 7.16 -9.50
C SER A 10 12.43 7.25 -11.02
N LYS A 11 11.87 6.26 -11.72
CA LYS A 11 11.61 6.39 -13.15
C LYS A 11 10.30 7.14 -13.31
N THR A 12 10.38 8.44 -13.62
CA THR A 12 9.20 9.21 -14.03
C THR A 12 8.62 8.61 -15.30
N ILE A 13 7.47 7.96 -15.21
CA ILE A 13 6.75 7.40 -16.37
C ILE A 13 5.87 8.50 -16.96
N LYS A 14 6.22 9.00 -18.14
CA LYS A 14 5.38 9.93 -18.90
C LYS A 14 4.36 9.11 -19.70
N THR A 15 3.08 9.28 -19.38
CA THR A 15 1.97 8.63 -20.09
C THR A 15 0.87 9.65 -20.38
N ASN A 16 0.24 9.55 -21.54
CA ASN A 16 -0.96 10.31 -21.90
C ASN A 16 -2.24 9.59 -21.48
N LYS A 17 -2.13 8.36 -20.94
CA LYS A 17 -3.25 7.61 -20.40
C LYS A 17 -3.51 8.04 -18.97
N MET A 18 -4.77 8.29 -18.64
CA MET A 18 -5.18 8.45 -17.25
C MET A 18 -4.88 7.14 -16.51
N PRO A 19 -4.14 7.16 -15.38
CA PRO A 19 -3.91 5.95 -14.60
C PRO A 19 -5.25 5.39 -14.12
N ASP A 20 -5.39 4.07 -14.18
CA ASP A 20 -6.57 3.39 -13.67
C ASP A 20 -6.55 3.40 -12.14
N ILE A 21 -7.11 4.46 -11.57
CA ILE A 21 -7.22 4.64 -10.12
C ILE A 21 -8.14 3.57 -9.51
N SER A 22 -9.15 3.11 -10.25
CA SER A 22 -10.09 2.10 -9.77
C SER A 22 -9.42 0.73 -9.63
N GLY A 23 -8.67 0.30 -10.65
CA GLY A 23 -7.87 -0.93 -10.61
C GLY A 23 -6.84 -0.87 -9.48
N PHE A 24 -6.12 0.26 -9.36
CA PHE A 24 -5.17 0.46 -8.28
C PHE A 24 -5.80 0.32 -6.88
N ILE A 25 -6.99 0.91 -6.64
CA ILE A 25 -7.70 0.77 -5.36
C ILE A 25 -8.11 -0.68 -5.10
N GLN A 26 -8.60 -1.39 -6.13
CA GLN A 26 -9.00 -2.79 -6.00
C GLN A 26 -7.82 -3.67 -5.62
N ASP A 27 -6.68 -3.48 -6.29
CA ASP A 27 -5.44 -4.20 -5.98
C ASP A 27 -4.99 -3.94 -4.53
N MET A 28 -5.01 -2.68 -4.10
CA MET A 28 -4.68 -2.32 -2.71
C MET A 28 -5.61 -3.00 -1.69
N ARG A 29 -6.92 -3.03 -1.95
CA ARG A 29 -7.87 -3.77 -1.09
C ARG A 29 -7.58 -5.27 -1.09
N GLY A 30 -7.25 -5.85 -2.25
CA GLY A 30 -6.87 -7.26 -2.39
C GLY A 30 -5.60 -7.60 -1.59
N MET A 31 -4.68 -6.66 -1.45
CA MET A 31 -3.49 -6.78 -0.59
C MET A 31 -3.80 -6.60 0.91
N GLY A 32 -5.06 -6.37 1.29
CA GLY A 32 -5.50 -6.16 2.67
C GLY A 32 -5.36 -4.71 3.15
N ALA A 33 -5.10 -3.76 2.26
CA ALA A 33 -5.04 -2.34 2.62
C ALA A 33 -6.44 -1.79 2.93
N LYS A 34 -6.51 -0.92 3.93
CA LYS A 34 -7.73 -0.16 4.22
C LYS A 34 -7.73 1.11 3.36
N VAL A 35 -8.65 1.17 2.41
CA VAL A 35 -8.79 2.32 1.51
C VAL A 35 -10.00 3.17 1.90
N SER A 36 -9.76 4.45 2.15
CA SER A 36 -10.78 5.47 2.43
C SER A 36 -10.60 6.70 1.53
N MET A 37 -11.63 7.55 1.51
CA MET A 37 -11.62 8.81 0.75
C MET A 37 -11.92 9.96 1.70
N LYS A 38 -11.09 10.99 1.69
CA LYS A 38 -11.24 12.20 2.51
C LYS A 38 -10.86 13.41 1.68
N ASP A 39 -11.73 14.42 1.60
CA ASP A 39 -11.43 15.69 0.91
C ASP A 39 -10.86 15.51 -0.51
N ARG A 40 -11.47 14.61 -1.31
CA ARG A 40 -11.02 14.22 -2.66
C ARG A 40 -9.64 13.55 -2.73
N THR A 41 -9.08 13.18 -1.58
CA THR A 41 -7.82 12.44 -1.45
C THR A 41 -8.13 10.98 -1.11
N ILE A 42 -7.46 10.07 -1.80
CA ILE A 42 -7.51 8.64 -1.51
C ILE A 42 -6.46 8.35 -0.44
N VAL A 43 -6.88 7.81 0.70
CA VAL A 43 -6.00 7.42 1.80
C VAL A 43 -5.92 5.90 1.82
N ILE A 44 -4.71 5.38 1.66
CA ILE A 44 -4.42 3.94 1.65
C ILE A 44 -3.58 3.64 2.89
N ASP A 45 -4.18 2.96 3.85
CA ASP A 45 -3.50 2.47 5.04
C ASP A 45 -3.03 1.04 4.77
N LEU A 46 -1.71 0.90 4.64
CA LEU A 46 -1.01 -0.37 4.42
C LEU A 46 -0.62 -1.05 5.73
N ALA A 47 -1.12 -0.59 6.88
CA ALA A 47 -0.86 -1.24 8.16
C ALA A 47 -1.18 -2.73 8.04
N ARG A 48 -0.11 -3.55 8.01
CA ARG A 48 -0.25 -4.98 8.14
C ARG A 48 -1.00 -5.15 9.44
N HIS A 49 -2.12 -5.86 9.43
CA HIS A 49 -2.49 -6.60 10.62
C HIS A 49 -1.25 -7.44 10.96
N GLU A 50 -0.41 -6.95 11.86
CA GLU A 50 0.36 -7.82 12.72
C GLU A 50 -0.72 -8.75 13.26
N LYS A 51 -0.77 -9.96 12.70
CA LYS A 51 -1.41 -11.06 13.40
C LYS A 51 -0.73 -11.03 14.75
N GLN A 52 -1.41 -10.52 15.77
CA GLN A 52 -1.02 -10.75 17.14
C GLN A 52 -0.86 -12.27 17.22
N VAL A 53 0.39 -12.73 17.24
CA VAL A 53 0.70 -14.11 17.54
C VAL A 53 0.26 -14.24 18.98
N ARG A 54 -0.98 -14.71 19.18
CA ARG A 54 -1.43 -15.16 20.49
C ARG A 54 -0.57 -16.38 20.78
N GLU A 55 0.54 -16.16 21.48
CA GLU A 55 1.26 -17.23 22.16
C GLU A 55 0.24 -17.89 23.10
N THR A 56 -0.29 -19.01 22.64
CA THR A 56 -1.10 -19.89 23.46
C THR A 56 -0.07 -20.71 24.23
N LYS A 57 0.31 -20.25 25.43
CA LYS A 57 1.06 -21.08 26.38
C LYS A 57 0.18 -22.26 26.75
N GLN A 58 0.67 -23.47 26.45
CA GLN A 58 0.22 -24.71 27.06
C GLN A 58 0.76 -24.81 28.49
#